data_AF-A0A8T5E050-F1
#
_entry.id   AF-A0A8T5E050-F1
#
_cell.length_a   1.000
_cell.length_b   1.000
_cell.length_c   1.000
_cell.angle_alpha   90.00
_cell.angle_beta   90.00
_cell.angle_gamma   90.00
#
_symmetry.space_group_name_H-M   'P 1'
#
loop_
_entity.id
_entity.type
_entity.pdbx_description
1 polymer ?
#
loop_
_entity_poly.entity_id
_entity_poly.type
_entity_poly.pdbx_seq_one_letter_code
_entity_poly.pdbx_strand_id
1 'polypeptide(L)'
;GPRGLMQNPKSGTVTMEVGKAVKEVKQGKIDFKVDKYGIIHASIGKVSFSAEQIVDNARELIQTIVKLKPTSAKGTYIRSVFISSTMSAGLQIDTKSISE
;
A
#
# COMPACT_ATOMS: atom_id res chain seq x y z
N GLY A 1 -5.90 0.36 -19.57
CA GLY A 1 -7.29 0.41 -20.08
C GLY A 1 -8.20 0.96 -18.99
N PRO A 2 -9.36 1.54 -19.34
CA PRO A 2 -10.26 2.26 -18.43
C PRO A 2 -10.78 1.42 -17.24
N ARG A 3 -10.71 0.09 -17.31
CA ARG A 3 -11.05 -0.82 -16.19
C ARG A 3 -9.93 -1.07 -15.19
N GLY A 4 -8.73 -0.48 -15.37
CA GLY A 4 -7.57 -0.71 -14.48
C GLY A 4 -6.96 -2.12 -14.55
N LEU A 5 -7.64 -3.09 -15.17
CA LEU A 5 -7.24 -4.50 -15.32
C LEU A 5 -6.20 -4.76 -16.41
N MET A 6 -5.64 -3.71 -17.01
CA MET A 6 -4.65 -3.88 -18.07
C MET A 6 -3.32 -4.29 -17.45
N GLN A 7 -2.77 -5.41 -17.89
CA GLN A 7 -1.52 -5.97 -17.37
C GLN A 7 -0.39 -4.94 -17.48
N ASN A 8 0.33 -4.72 -16.39
CA ASN A 8 1.40 -3.73 -16.30
C ASN A 8 2.72 -4.42 -15.91
N PRO A 9 3.79 -4.27 -16.71
CA PRO A 9 5.12 -4.79 -16.37
C PRO A 9 5.63 -4.28 -15.01
N LYS A 10 5.28 -3.05 -14.60
CA LYS A 10 5.66 -2.50 -13.30
C LYS A 10 4.96 -3.18 -12.11
N SER A 11 3.78 -3.75 -12.33
CA SER A 11 3.05 -4.56 -11.35
C SER A 11 3.57 -6.02 -11.31
N GLY A 12 4.50 -6.38 -12.19
CA GLY A 12 5.01 -7.75 -12.31
C GLY A 12 3.98 -8.72 -12.90
N THR A 13 2.88 -8.23 -13.49
CA THR A 13 1.85 -9.08 -14.11
C THR A 13 2.22 -9.50 -15.54
N VAL A 14 3.32 -8.98 -16.09
CA VAL A 14 3.87 -9.37 -17.40
C VAL A 14 5.26 -9.93 -17.15
N THR A 15 5.33 -11.22 -16.85
CA THR A 15 6.58 -11.95 -16.57
C THR A 15 6.59 -13.30 -17.26
N MET A 16 7.77 -13.80 -17.62
CA MET A 16 7.94 -15.14 -18.20
C MET A 16 7.59 -16.26 -17.20
N GLU A 17 7.61 -15.96 -15.89
CA GLU A 17 7.27 -16.90 -14.81
C GLU A 17 5.81 -16.78 -14.34
N VAL A 18 4.88 -17.33 -15.12
CA VAL A 18 3.43 -17.24 -14.85
C VAL A 18 3.03 -17.95 -13.54
N GLY A 19 3.68 -19.08 -13.21
CA GLY A 19 3.34 -19.88 -12.03
C GLY A 19 3.59 -19.18 -10.69
N LYS A 20 4.66 -18.39 -10.59
CA LYS A 20 4.94 -17.58 -9.39
C LYS A 20 4.03 -16.37 -9.31
N ALA A 21 3.83 -15.67 -10.42
CA ALA A 21 2.93 -14.51 -10.49
C ALA A 21 1.49 -14.87 -10.04
N VAL A 22 0.96 -16.03 -10.45
CA VAL A 22 -0.38 -16.48 -10.01
C VAL A 22 -0.42 -16.80 -8.51
N LYS A 23 0.64 -17.37 -7.94
CA LYS A 23 0.72 -17.64 -6.49
C LYS A 23 0.76 -16.34 -5.69
N GLU A 24 1.58 -15.40 -6.10
CA GLU A 24 1.72 -14.09 -5.44
C GLU A 24 0.42 -13.28 -5.49
N VAL A 25 -0.26 -13.25 -6.63
CA VAL A 25 -1.56 -12.58 -6.77
C VAL A 25 -2.62 -13.26 -5.88
N LYS A 26 -2.62 -14.61 -5.81
CA LYS A 26 -3.54 -15.35 -4.92
C LYS A 26 -3.24 -15.14 -3.44
N GLN A 27 -1.98 -14.91 -3.08
CA GLN A 27 -1.57 -14.56 -1.72
C GLN A 27 -1.98 -13.15 -1.31
N GLY A 28 -2.62 -12.38 -2.20
CA GLY A 28 -3.17 -11.07 -1.88
C GLY A 28 -2.16 -9.94 -2.03
N LYS A 29 -1.22 -10.06 -2.98
CA LYS A 29 -0.30 -8.97 -3.32
C LYS A 29 -1.05 -7.66 -3.56
N ILE A 30 -0.68 -6.63 -2.80
CA ILE A 30 -1.25 -5.28 -2.91
C ILE A 30 -0.29 -4.43 -3.74
N ASP A 31 -0.71 -4.06 -4.94
CA ASP A 31 -0.01 -3.06 -5.73
C ASP A 31 -0.56 -1.67 -5.40
N PHE A 32 0.32 -0.76 -5.01
CA PHE A 32 -0.03 0.64 -4.80
C PHE A 32 0.66 1.53 -5.83
N LYS A 33 -0.06 2.57 -6.27
CA LYS A 33 0.45 3.56 -7.22
C LYS A 33 0.40 4.95 -6.58
N VAL A 34 1.42 5.74 -6.86
CA VAL A 34 1.48 7.14 -6.47
C VAL A 34 0.60 7.97 -7.40
N ASP A 35 -0.29 8.78 -6.84
CA ASP A 35 -1.08 9.75 -7.60
C ASP A 35 -0.24 11.00 -8.00
N LYS A 36 -0.74 11.84 -8.91
CA LYS A 36 -0.06 13.07 -9.37
C LYS A 36 0.29 14.02 -8.21
N TYR A 37 -0.47 13.98 -7.12
CA TYR A 37 -0.24 14.77 -5.91
C TYR A 37 0.76 14.14 -4.93
N GLY A 38 1.37 12.99 -5.27
CA GLY A 38 2.32 12.30 -4.39
C GLY A 38 1.66 11.52 -3.25
N ILE A 39 0.35 11.26 -3.33
CA ILE A 39 -0.41 10.52 -2.33
C ILE A 39 -0.43 9.03 -2.72
N ILE A 40 -0.24 8.15 -1.74
CA ILE A 40 -0.36 6.70 -1.90
C ILE A 40 -1.71 6.29 -1.30
N HIS A 41 -2.55 5.67 -2.12
CA HIS A 41 -3.80 5.05 -1.67
C HIS A 41 -3.63 3.54 -1.68
N ALA A 42 -3.87 2.90 -0.53
CA ALA A 42 -3.81 1.46 -0.41
C ALA A 42 -4.89 0.95 0.55
N SER A 43 -5.53 -0.15 0.18
CA SER A 43 -6.51 -0.84 1.02
C SER A 43 -5.79 -1.84 1.93
N ILE A 44 -5.78 -1.57 3.24
CA ILE A 44 -5.04 -2.37 4.25
C ILE A 44 -5.89 -3.56 4.76
N GLY A 45 -7.21 -3.53 4.56
CA GLY A 45 -8.09 -4.62 4.97
C GLY A 45 -9.57 -4.33 4.75
N LYS A 46 -10.42 -5.19 5.31
CA LYS A 46 -11.88 -5.02 5.39
C LYS A 46 -12.30 -4.93 6.85
N VAL A 47 -13.49 -4.39 7.10
CA VAL A 47 -14.10 -4.30 8.45
C VAL A 47 -14.28 -5.67 9.10
N SER A 48 -14.33 -6.75 8.31
CA SER A 48 -14.43 -8.12 8.78
C SER A 48 -13.11 -8.71 9.35
N PHE A 49 -11.98 -7.99 9.26
CA PHE A 49 -10.70 -8.46 9.80
C PHE A 49 -10.59 -8.12 11.29
N SER A 50 -9.77 -8.87 12.03
CA SER A 50 -9.49 -8.54 13.42
C SER A 50 -8.66 -7.25 13.50
N ALA A 51 -8.75 -6.56 14.64
CA ALA A 51 -8.00 -5.33 14.86
C ALA A 51 -6.48 -5.55 14.72
N GLU A 52 -5.97 -6.67 15.23
CA GLU A 52 -4.56 -7.06 15.14
C GLU A 52 -4.09 -7.19 13.69
N GLN A 53 -4.86 -7.90 12.86
CA GLN A 53 -4.54 -8.08 11.44
C GLN A 53 -4.48 -6.75 10.68
N ILE A 54 -5.36 -5.80 11.00
CA ILE A 54 -5.37 -4.48 10.37
C ILE A 54 -4.11 -3.70 10.76
N VAL A 55 -3.70 -3.78 12.03
CA VAL A 55 -2.51 -3.09 12.52
C VAL A 55 -1.25 -3.69 11.88
N ASP A 56 -1.14 -5.00 11.80
CA ASP A 56 0.01 -5.66 11.21
C ASP A 56 0.14 -5.36 9.71
N ASN A 57 -0.97 -5.39 8.96
CA ASN A 57 -0.99 -4.98 7.56
C ASN A 57 -0.58 -3.50 7.38
N ALA A 58 -1.01 -2.62 8.30
CA ALA A 58 -0.65 -1.20 8.24
C ALA A 58 0.85 -0.99 8.48
N ARG A 59 1.43 -1.71 9.46
CA ARG A 59 2.88 -1.68 9.75
C ARG A 59 3.69 -2.18 8.56
N GLU A 60 3.33 -3.33 8.00
CA GLU A 60 4.01 -3.93 6.83
C GLU A 60 4.05 -2.95 5.65
N LEU A 61 2.92 -2.29 5.38
CA LEU A 61 2.80 -1.33 4.29
C LEU A 61 3.70 -0.11 4.52
N ILE A 62 3.72 0.44 5.73
CA ILE A 62 4.53 1.62 6.06
C ILE A 62 6.03 1.28 6.02
N GLN A 63 6.43 0.12 6.57
CA GLN A 63 7.82 -0.34 6.49
C GLN A 63 8.27 -0.53 5.04
N THR A 64 7.41 -1.08 4.18
CA THR A 64 7.69 -1.25 2.75
C THR A 64 7.85 0.10 2.06
N ILE A 65 7.01 1.09 2.38
CA ILE A 65 7.13 2.45 1.85
C ILE A 65 8.46 3.09 2.27
N VAL A 66 8.86 2.95 3.53
CA VAL A 66 10.14 3.49 4.03
C VAL A 66 11.33 2.83 3.33
N LYS A 67 11.29 1.51 3.11
CA LYS A 67 12.32 0.77 2.35
C LYS A 67 12.41 1.25 0.89
N LEU A 68 11.28 1.60 0.29
CA LEU A 68 11.20 2.13 -1.07
C LEU A 68 11.52 3.64 -1.17
N LYS A 69 11.93 4.29 -0.07
CA LYS A 69 12.33 5.70 -0.08
C LYS A 69 13.51 5.89 -1.05
N PRO A 70 13.37 6.71 -2.10
CA PRO A 70 14.48 7.01 -2.98
C PRO A 70 15.53 7.86 -2.24
N THR A 71 16.81 7.59 -2.50
CA THR A 71 17.94 8.30 -1.87
C THR A 71 17.96 9.81 -2.16
N SER A 72 17.28 10.24 -3.23
CA SER A 72 17.11 11.65 -3.60
C SER A 72 16.06 12.39 -2.77
N ALA A 73 15.20 11.69 -2.01
CA ALA A 73 14.16 12.30 -1.20
C ALA A 73 14.74 12.93 0.07
N LYS A 74 14.84 14.27 0.07
CA LYS A 74 15.28 15.08 1.21
C LYS A 74 14.09 15.42 2.12
N GLY A 75 14.32 15.42 3.43
CA GLY A 75 13.31 15.77 4.45
C GLY A 75 12.42 14.60 4.91
N THR A 76 11.31 14.95 5.58
CA THR A 76 10.34 13.98 6.12
C THR A 76 9.59 13.30 4.97
N TYR A 77 9.80 12.00 4.82
CA TYR A 77 9.22 11.23 3.70
C TYR A 77 7.72 10.96 3.87
N ILE A 78 7.27 10.74 5.11
CA ILE A 78 5.85 10.56 5.45
C ILE A 78 5.37 11.84 6.15
N ARG A 79 4.47 12.58 5.50
CA ARG A 79 3.97 13.86 6.04
C ARG A 79 2.76 13.69 6.98
N SER A 80 1.85 12.79 6.61
CA SER A 80 0.60 12.55 7.35
C SER A 80 0.03 11.21 6.92
N VAL A 81 -0.55 10.47 7.86
CA VAL A 81 -1.26 9.22 7.61
C VAL A 81 -2.72 9.40 8.02
N PHE A 82 -3.62 9.04 7.11
CA PHE A 82 -5.06 9.08 7.35
C PHE A 82 -5.63 7.70 7.09
N ILE A 83 -6.45 7.21 8.01
CA ILE A 83 -7.23 5.98 7.81
C ILE A 83 -8.70 6.35 7.74
N SER A 84 -9.38 5.86 6.70
CA SER A 84 -10.81 6.02 6.50
C SER A 84 -11.40 4.72 5.99
N SER A 85 -12.64 4.42 6.38
CA SER A 85 -13.43 3.44 5.65
C SER A 85 -14.07 4.08 4.42
N THR A 86 -14.64 3.28 3.51
CA THR A 86 -15.12 3.72 2.19
C THR A 86 -16.10 4.91 2.25
N MET A 87 -16.87 5.04 3.34
CA MET A 87 -17.91 6.06 3.50
C MET A 87 -17.83 6.80 4.85
N SER A 88 -16.70 6.73 5.57
CA SER A 88 -16.54 7.40 6.88
C SER A 88 -15.60 8.59 6.81
N ALA A 89 -15.73 9.49 7.79
CA ALA A 89 -14.72 10.49 8.08
C ALA A 89 -13.35 9.82 8.30
N GLY A 90 -12.30 10.48 7.79
CA GLY A 90 -10.92 10.04 7.97
C GLY A 90 -10.39 10.44 9.33
N LEU A 91 -9.71 9.50 9.98
CA LEU A 91 -8.98 9.72 11.22
C LEU A 91 -7.51 9.94 10.90
N GLN A 92 -6.96 11.05 11.38
CA GLN A 92 -5.53 11.31 11.30
C GLN A 92 -4.81 10.48 12.35
N ILE A 93 -3.78 9.76 11.94
CA ILE A 93 -2.94 8.95 12.82
C ILE A 93 -1.57 9.62 12.93
N ASP A 94 -1.02 9.58 14.13
CA ASP A 94 0.34 10.05 14.35
C ASP A 94 1.33 9.13 13.65
N THR A 95 2.20 9.71 12.84
CA THR A 95 3.25 9.01 12.12
C THR A 95 4.37 8.52 13.03
N LYS A 96 4.50 9.07 14.25
CA LYS A 96 5.56 8.72 15.21
C LYS A 96 5.28 7.45 16.01
N SER A 97 4.02 7.10 16.23
CA SER A 97 3.65 5.86 16.95
C SER A 97 3.89 4.58 16.14
N ILE A 98 4.30 4.73 14.88
CA ILE A 98 4.55 3.62 13.95
C ILE A 98 6.07 3.34 13.80
N SER A 99 6.93 4.20 14.36
CA SER A 99 8.39 4.02 14.36
C SER A 99 8.96 3.31 15.59
N GLU A 100 8.09 2.77 16.46
CA GLU A 100 8.47 1.80 17.51
C GLU A 100 8.21 0.36 17.06
#